data_AF-A0A1S1J555-F1
#
_entry.id   AF-A0A1S1J555-F1
#
_cell.length_a   1.000
_cell.length_b   1.000
_cell.length_c   1.000
_cell.angle_alpha   90.00
_cell.angle_beta   90.00
_cell.angle_gamma   90.00
#
_symmetry.space_group_name_H-M   'P 1'
#
loop_
_entity.id
_entity.type
_entity.pdbx_description
1 polymer ?
#
loop_
_entity_poly.entity_id
_entity_poly.type
_entity_poly.pdbx_seq_one_letter_code
_entity_poly.pdbx_strand_id
1 'polypeptide(L)'
;MELLYRFQIENLFFVNTYFIGQMVLLGLFYKSILGLKRQKAFVNWSLTLMLFVLAVQCLINTEQFFKFNLFAITATSLLSVVYALLHFYNMLTDDRKYYYFTVGLSSYLLVSTVLFLVGNLTLGLSDDLKYFTWRLNAFFVLLYYLFILYEWKVSFNPKNKINNQI
;
A
#
# COMPACT_ATOMS: atom_id res chain seq x y z
N MET A 1 0.82 10.49 -12.96
CA MET A 1 1.30 9.47 -13.92
C MET A 1 0.99 9.89 -15.36
N GLU A 2 -0.28 10.12 -15.75
CA GLU A 2 -0.64 10.51 -17.13
C GLU A 2 -0.06 11.86 -17.61
N LEU A 3 0.00 12.87 -16.73
CA LEU A 3 0.65 14.15 -17.04
C LEU A 3 2.15 13.99 -17.31
N LEU A 4 2.86 13.15 -16.52
CA LEU A 4 4.29 12.89 -16.69
C LEU A 4 4.59 12.09 -17.96
N TYR A 5 3.71 11.17 -18.34
CA TYR A 5 3.79 10.45 -19.62
C TYR A 5 3.73 11.40 -20.82
N ARG A 6 2.87 12.43 -20.77
CA ARG A 6 2.82 13.49 -21.82
C ARG A 6 4.11 14.31 -21.89
N PHE A 7 4.84 14.45 -20.79
CA PHE A 7 6.11 15.18 -20.72
C PHE A 7 7.36 14.29 -20.94
N GLN A 8 7.18 13.00 -21.25
CA GLN A 8 8.27 12.02 -21.41
C GLN A 8 9.26 11.96 -20.23
N ILE A 9 8.80 12.31 -19.03
CA ILE A 9 9.62 12.19 -17.82
C ILE A 9 9.57 10.73 -17.36
N GLU A 10 10.75 10.13 -17.12
CA GLU A 10 10.84 8.76 -16.60
C GLU A 10 10.07 8.64 -15.28
N ASN A 11 8.95 7.94 -15.35
CA ASN A 11 7.98 7.87 -14.26
C ASN A 11 8.33 6.78 -13.23
N LEU A 12 9.36 5.98 -13.51
CA LEU A 12 9.76 4.82 -12.72
C LEU A 12 10.32 5.20 -11.35
N PHE A 13 11.08 6.29 -11.29
CA PHE A 13 11.53 6.85 -10.01
C PHE A 13 10.34 7.17 -9.09
N PHE A 14 9.34 7.88 -9.61
CA PHE A 14 8.13 8.23 -8.86
C PHE A 14 7.34 7.01 -8.40
N VAL A 15 7.31 5.94 -9.18
CA VAL A 15 6.68 4.67 -8.77
C VAL A 15 7.37 4.10 -7.55
N ASN A 16 8.70 3.96 -7.57
CA ASN A 16 9.44 3.43 -6.42
C ASN A 16 9.27 4.32 -5.17
N THR A 17 9.40 5.64 -5.34
CA THR A 17 9.19 6.60 -4.25
C THR A 17 7.77 6.52 -3.67
N TYR A 18 6.76 6.34 -4.53
CA TYR A 18 5.37 6.19 -4.11
C TYR A 18 5.19 4.98 -3.18
N PHE A 19 5.71 3.80 -3.55
CA PHE A 19 5.55 2.59 -2.73
C PHE A 19 6.28 2.68 -1.38
N ILE A 20 7.47 3.29 -1.37
CA ILE A 20 8.21 3.53 -0.13
C ILE A 20 7.45 4.51 0.77
N GLY A 21 7.01 5.63 0.22
CA GLY A 21 6.22 6.62 0.95
C GLY A 21 4.90 6.05 1.46
N GLN A 22 4.21 5.24 0.64
CA GLN A 22 2.99 4.53 1.02
C GLN A 22 3.25 3.61 2.22
N MET A 23 4.30 2.79 2.18
CA MET A 23 4.67 1.93 3.31
C MET A 23 4.96 2.72 4.59
N VAL A 24 5.68 3.84 4.49
CA VAL A 24 6.00 4.68 5.64
C VAL A 24 4.73 5.27 6.26
N LEU A 25 3.87 5.89 5.44
CA LEU A 25 2.61 6.48 5.89
C LEU A 25 1.69 5.44 6.51
N LEU A 26 1.56 4.27 5.89
CA LEU A 26 0.74 3.17 6.40
C LEU A 26 1.32 2.58 7.69
N GLY A 27 2.64 2.42 7.78
CA GLY A 27 3.29 1.98 9.01
C GLY A 27 3.03 2.93 10.17
N LEU A 28 3.12 4.24 9.95
CA LEU A 28 2.79 5.25 10.96
C LEU A 28 1.30 5.21 11.33
N PHE A 29 0.41 5.10 10.33
CA PHE A 29 -1.03 4.95 10.55
C PHE A 29 -1.36 3.73 11.40
N TYR A 30 -0.89 2.54 11.02
CA TYR A 30 -1.15 1.32 11.78
C TYR A 30 -0.54 1.36 13.17
N LYS A 31 0.67 1.89 13.33
CA LYS A 31 1.27 2.11 14.66
C LYS A 31 0.39 2.97 15.58
N SER A 32 -0.35 3.93 15.03
CA SER A 32 -1.24 4.81 15.80
C SER A 32 -2.49 4.09 16.31
N ILE A 33 -3.05 3.16 15.54
CA ILE A 33 -4.33 2.49 15.84
C ILE A 33 -4.17 1.13 16.53
N LEU A 34 -3.02 0.45 16.39
CA LEU A 34 -2.78 -0.83 17.06
C LEU A 34 -2.77 -0.66 18.58
N GLY A 35 -3.41 -1.55 19.34
CA GLY A 35 -3.46 -1.45 20.81
C GLY A 35 -2.21 -2.00 21.49
N LEU A 36 -1.67 -3.12 20.99
CA LEU A 36 -0.61 -3.86 21.67
C LEU A 36 0.77 -3.22 21.45
N LYS A 37 1.50 -2.98 22.55
CA LYS A 37 2.88 -2.45 22.53
C LYS A 37 3.83 -3.29 21.66
N ARG A 38 3.69 -4.63 21.70
CA ARG A 38 4.51 -5.56 20.90
C ARG A 38 4.30 -5.36 19.40
N GLN A 39 3.06 -5.16 18.95
CA GLN A 39 2.75 -4.92 17.54
C GLN A 39 3.28 -3.55 17.10
N LYS A 40 3.15 -2.50 17.92
CA LYS A 40 3.76 -1.18 17.63
C LYS A 40 5.27 -1.27 17.49
N ALA A 41 5.94 -2.02 18.37
CA ALA A 41 7.36 -2.26 18.30
C ALA A 41 7.74 -3.03 17.02
N PHE A 42 6.98 -4.06 16.66
CA PHE A 42 7.16 -4.79 15.40
C PHE A 42 7.04 -3.89 14.17
N VAL A 43 6.01 -3.04 14.09
CA VAL A 43 5.85 -2.08 13.00
C VAL A 43 7.06 -1.14 12.92
N ASN A 44 7.51 -0.61 14.06
CA ASN A 44 8.66 0.30 14.09
C ASN A 44 9.97 -0.39 13.64
N TRP A 45 10.25 -1.58 14.16
CA TRP A 45 11.44 -2.36 13.80
C TRP A 45 11.43 -2.76 12.33
N SER A 46 10.31 -3.30 11.85
CA SER A 46 10.19 -3.73 10.45
C SER A 46 10.25 -2.55 9.47
N LEU A 47 9.67 -1.40 9.81
CA LEU A 47 9.75 -0.19 8.99
C LEU A 47 11.19 0.33 8.90
N THR A 48 11.90 0.44 10.03
CA THR A 48 13.30 0.85 10.06
C THR A 48 14.20 -0.12 9.30
N LEU A 49 14.01 -1.43 9.52
CA LEU A 49 14.77 -2.47 8.83
C LEU A 49 14.54 -2.40 7.31
N MET A 50 13.30 -2.24 6.89
CA MET A 50 12.95 -2.19 5.46
C MET A 50 13.52 -0.94 4.79
N LEU A 51 13.44 0.23 5.44
CA LEU A 51 14.10 1.44 4.93
C LEU A 51 15.62 1.27 4.84
N PHE A 52 16.23 0.62 5.83
CA PHE A 52 17.67 0.33 5.81
C PHE A 52 18.05 -0.57 4.63
N VAL A 53 17.30 -1.66 4.39
CA VAL A 53 17.51 -2.56 3.25
C VAL A 53 17.41 -1.81 1.93
N LEU A 54 16.41 -0.94 1.76
CA LEU A 54 16.23 -0.14 0.55
C LEU A 54 17.32 0.93 0.39
N ALA A 55 17.79 1.53 1.48
CA ALA A 55 18.90 2.47 1.45
C ALA A 55 20.21 1.79 1.02
N VAL A 56 20.51 0.62 1.58
CA VAL A 56 21.67 -0.19 1.17
C VAL A 56 21.55 -0.59 -0.30
N GLN A 57 20.36 -1.01 -0.76
CA GLN A 57 20.12 -1.31 -2.17
C GLN A 57 20.39 -0.09 -3.06
N CYS A 58 20.00 1.12 -2.63
CA CYS A 58 20.26 2.36 -3.35
C CYS A 58 21.75 2.69 -3.48
N LEU A 59 22.53 2.41 -2.42
CA LEU A 59 23.97 2.67 -2.38
C LEU A 59 24.77 1.71 -3.25
N ILE A 60 24.33 0.44 -3.33
CA ILE A 60 24.98 -0.58 -4.16
C ILE A 60 24.65 -0.37 -5.64
N ASN A 61 23.39 -0.07 -5.97
CA ASN A 61 22.95 0.12 -7.34
C ASN A 61 21.92 1.24 -7.46
N THR A 62 22.41 2.46 -7.69
CA THR A 62 21.57 3.65 -7.82
C THR A 62 20.63 3.59 -9.03
N GLU A 63 21.00 2.88 -10.11
CA GLU A 63 20.13 2.70 -11.27
C GLU A 63 18.83 1.97 -10.94
N GLN A 64 18.82 1.18 -9.86
CA GLN A 64 17.66 0.39 -9.48
C GLN A 64 16.48 1.26 -9.01
N PHE A 65 16.73 2.51 -8.59
CA PHE A 65 15.67 3.49 -8.30
C PHE A 65 15.09 4.14 -9.55
N PHE A 66 15.85 4.19 -10.65
CA PHE A 66 15.38 4.70 -11.94
C PHE A 66 14.71 3.61 -12.79
N LYS A 67 14.85 2.34 -12.40
CA LYS A 67 14.20 1.17 -13.01
C LYS A 67 13.01 0.69 -12.18
N PHE A 68 12.16 -0.15 -12.76
CA PHE A 68 11.05 -0.78 -12.04
C PHE A 68 11.60 -1.78 -11.00
N ASN A 69 11.71 -1.37 -9.73
CA ASN A 69 12.27 -2.20 -8.68
C ASN A 69 11.22 -3.13 -8.10
N LEU A 70 10.99 -4.25 -8.79
CA LEU A 70 10.00 -5.25 -8.40
C LEU A 70 10.17 -5.73 -6.96
N PHE A 71 11.42 -5.87 -6.50
CA PHE A 71 11.71 -6.25 -5.12
C PHE A 71 11.19 -5.20 -4.14
N ALA A 72 11.54 -3.93 -4.32
CA ALA A 72 11.10 -2.85 -3.43
C ALA A 72 9.58 -2.75 -3.42
N ILE A 73 8.93 -2.76 -4.59
CA ILE A 73 7.47 -2.67 -4.72
C ILE A 73 6.79 -3.83 -4.00
N THR A 74 7.23 -5.06 -4.25
CA THR A 74 6.64 -6.27 -3.66
C THR A 74 6.82 -6.28 -2.14
N ALA A 75 8.04 -6.04 -1.66
CA ALA A 75 8.35 -6.16 -0.25
C ALA A 75 7.69 -5.03 0.57
N THR A 76 7.65 -3.80 0.07
CA THR A 76 6.95 -2.67 0.75
C THR A 76 5.43 -2.89 0.79
N SER A 77 4.84 -3.41 -0.29
CA SER A 77 3.42 -3.71 -0.37
C SER A 77 3.03 -4.85 0.56
N LEU A 78 3.77 -5.96 0.55
CA LEU A 78 3.53 -7.09 1.44
C LEU A 78 3.70 -6.71 2.91
N LEU A 79 4.72 -5.91 3.25
CA LEU A 79 4.90 -5.43 4.62
C LEU A 79 3.71 -4.56 5.09
N SER A 80 3.19 -3.72 4.21
CA SER A 80 1.98 -2.92 4.47
C SER A 80 0.74 -3.80 4.68
N VAL A 81 0.62 -4.91 3.92
CA VAL A 81 -0.44 -5.91 4.12
C VAL A 81 -0.29 -6.60 5.48
N VAL A 82 0.93 -6.94 5.91
CA VAL A 82 1.18 -7.49 7.26
C VAL A 82 0.69 -6.53 8.35
N TYR A 83 0.89 -5.22 8.19
CA TYR A 83 0.36 -4.24 9.14
C TYR A 83 -1.18 -4.24 9.17
N ALA A 84 -1.82 -4.37 8.01
CA ALA A 84 -3.27 -4.52 7.92
C ALA A 84 -3.77 -5.81 8.60
N LEU A 85 -3.04 -6.93 8.47
CA LEU A 85 -3.37 -8.18 9.15
C LEU A 85 -3.26 -8.06 10.67
N LEU A 86 -2.25 -7.35 11.19
CA LEU A 86 -2.15 -7.07 12.64
C LEU A 86 -3.35 -6.25 13.13
N HIS A 87 -3.84 -5.31 12.31
CA HIS A 87 -5.02 -4.54 12.63
C HIS A 87 -6.28 -5.42 12.64
N PHE A 88 -6.47 -6.28 11.65
CA PHE A 88 -7.57 -7.25 11.65
C PHE A 88 -7.54 -8.18 12.86
N TYR A 89 -6.35 -8.63 13.28
CA TYR A 89 -6.22 -9.44 14.47
C TYR A 89 -6.73 -8.72 15.72
N ASN A 90 -6.41 -7.43 15.90
CA ASN A 90 -6.93 -6.66 17.04
C ASN A 90 -8.45 -6.47 16.97
N MET A 91 -9.01 -6.31 15.77
CA MET A 91 -10.45 -6.18 15.56
C MET A 91 -11.26 -7.45 15.88
N LEU A 92 -10.61 -8.59 16.11
CA LEU A 92 -11.29 -9.77 16.62
C LEU A 92 -11.75 -9.57 18.08
N THR A 93 -11.08 -8.68 18.82
CA THR A 93 -11.31 -8.44 20.25
C THR A 93 -11.77 -7.00 20.53
N ASP A 94 -11.33 -6.02 19.74
CA ASP A 94 -11.63 -4.58 19.91
C ASP A 94 -12.65 -4.05 18.88
N ASP A 95 -13.08 -2.79 19.07
CA ASP A 95 -13.95 -2.06 18.14
C ASP A 95 -13.40 -1.98 16.71
N ARG A 96 -14.30 -2.08 15.72
CA ARG A 96 -13.99 -2.08 14.28
C ARG A 96 -13.67 -0.69 13.70
N LYS A 97 -12.70 0.02 14.27
CA LYS A 97 -12.26 1.34 13.78
C LYS A 97 -11.49 1.21 12.47
N TYR A 98 -11.83 1.98 11.44
CA TYR A 98 -11.13 1.96 10.14
C TYR A 98 -11.18 0.62 9.39
N TYR A 99 -12.22 -0.19 9.62
CA TYR A 99 -12.35 -1.53 9.05
C TYR A 99 -12.41 -1.53 7.53
N TYR A 100 -13.27 -0.72 6.92
CA TYR A 100 -13.45 -0.70 5.46
C TYR A 100 -12.20 -0.16 4.76
N PHE A 101 -11.50 0.80 5.39
CA PHE A 101 -10.21 1.26 4.92
C PHE A 101 -9.17 0.13 4.90
N THR A 102 -9.02 -0.62 6.00
CA THR A 102 -8.06 -1.73 6.08
C THR A 102 -8.41 -2.85 5.09
N VAL A 103 -9.69 -3.16 4.89
CA VAL A 103 -10.15 -4.11 3.85
C VAL A 103 -9.77 -3.63 2.46
N GLY A 104 -10.20 -2.43 2.08
CA GLY A 104 -9.93 -1.89 0.74
C GLY A 104 -8.43 -1.80 0.44
N LEU A 105 -7.65 -1.32 1.41
CA LEU A 105 -6.20 -1.20 1.28
C LEU A 105 -5.54 -2.58 1.13
N SER A 106 -5.85 -3.54 2.00
CA SER A 106 -5.19 -4.85 1.97
C SER A 106 -5.53 -5.63 0.70
N SER A 107 -6.80 -5.59 0.26
CA SER A 107 -7.23 -6.18 -1.00
C SER A 107 -6.54 -5.52 -2.19
N TYR A 108 -6.50 -4.19 -2.25
CA TYR A 108 -5.84 -3.44 -3.31
C TYR A 108 -4.35 -3.78 -3.41
N LEU A 109 -3.63 -3.73 -2.28
CA LEU A 109 -2.19 -4.00 -2.27
C LEU A 109 -1.87 -5.43 -2.70
N LEU A 110 -2.65 -6.43 -2.25
CA LEU A 110 -2.45 -7.82 -2.66
C LEU A 110 -2.66 -8.00 -4.16
N VAL A 111 -3.78 -7.51 -4.70
CA VAL A 111 -4.08 -7.63 -6.13
C VAL A 111 -3.04 -6.89 -6.97
N SER A 112 -2.70 -5.65 -6.59
CA SER A 112 -1.70 -4.85 -7.31
C SER A 112 -0.32 -5.51 -7.31
N THR A 113 0.10 -6.09 -6.16
CA THR A 113 1.38 -6.80 -6.06
C THR A 113 1.43 -8.00 -7.01
N VAL A 114 0.35 -8.80 -7.06
CA VAL A 114 0.24 -9.92 -8.01
C VAL A 114 0.32 -9.41 -9.45
N LEU A 115 -0.37 -8.32 -9.78
CA LEU A 115 -0.34 -7.73 -11.11
C LEU A 115 1.04 -7.19 -11.48
N PHE A 116 1.80 -6.60 -10.55
CA PHE A 116 3.16 -6.16 -10.84
C PHE A 116 4.12 -7.32 -11.04
N LEU A 117 3.98 -8.42 -10.28
CA LEU A 117 4.74 -9.64 -10.50
C LEU A 117 4.45 -10.22 -11.89
N VAL A 118 3.18 -10.37 -12.26
CA VAL A 118 2.76 -10.86 -13.60
C VAL A 118 3.18 -9.89 -14.71
N GLY A 119 3.03 -8.59 -14.50
CA GLY A 119 3.45 -7.54 -15.43
C GLY A 119 4.94 -7.56 -15.73
N ASN A 120 5.76 -7.86 -14.72
CA ASN A 120 7.20 -8.00 -14.91
C ASN A 120 7.59 -9.30 -15.63
N LEU A 121 6.88 -10.41 -15.38
CA LEU A 121 7.09 -11.66 -16.10
C LEU A 121 6.65 -11.57 -17.57
N THR A 122 5.69 -10.69 -17.88
CA THR A 122 5.15 -10.48 -19.23
C THR A 122 5.92 -9.43 -20.04
N LEU A 123 7.10 -9.00 -19.59
CA LEU A 123 7.94 -8.03 -20.33
C LEU A 123 8.30 -8.48 -21.75
N GLY A 124 8.33 -9.80 -22.02
CA GLY A 124 8.52 -10.40 -23.34
C GLY A 124 7.24 -10.91 -24.04
N LEU A 125 6.05 -10.65 -23.48
CA LEU A 125 4.77 -11.01 -24.08
C LEU A 125 4.13 -9.80 -24.79
N SER A 126 3.02 -10.06 -25.52
CA SER A 126 2.31 -9.06 -26.32
C SER A 126 1.92 -7.81 -25.52
N ASP A 127 1.94 -6.65 -26.19
CA ASP A 127 1.60 -5.36 -25.58
C ASP A 127 0.19 -5.34 -24.99
N ASP A 128 -0.74 -6.13 -25.54
CA ASP A 128 -2.11 -6.28 -25.03
C ASP A 128 -2.14 -6.76 -23.58
N LEU A 129 -1.29 -7.74 -23.22
CA LEU A 129 -1.23 -8.28 -21.85
C LEU A 129 -0.64 -7.26 -20.86
N LYS A 130 0.34 -6.47 -21.31
CA LYS A 130 0.85 -5.34 -20.52
C LYS A 130 -0.26 -4.34 -20.25
N TYR A 131 -0.92 -3.83 -21.29
CA TYR A 131 -1.99 -2.85 -21.13
C TYR A 131 -3.16 -3.36 -20.29
N PHE A 132 -3.52 -4.63 -20.44
CA PHE A 132 -4.56 -5.27 -19.63
C PHE A 132 -4.20 -5.23 -18.13
N THR A 133 -2.98 -5.62 -17.77
CA THR A 133 -2.50 -5.62 -16.38
C THR A 133 -2.56 -4.21 -15.77
N TRP A 134 -2.12 -3.20 -16.52
CA TRP A 134 -2.15 -1.80 -16.07
C TRP A 134 -3.57 -1.26 -15.90
N ARG A 135 -4.49 -1.54 -16.85
CA ARG A 135 -5.90 -1.12 -16.75
C ARG A 135 -6.60 -1.77 -15.57
N LEU A 136 -6.35 -3.06 -15.37
CA LEU A 136 -6.93 -3.81 -14.27
C LEU A 136 -6.43 -3.27 -12.93
N ASN A 137 -5.13 -2.96 -12.81
CA ASN A 137 -4.60 -2.28 -11.63
C ASN A 137 -5.28 -0.92 -11.38
N ALA A 138 -5.46 -0.09 -12.42
CA ALA A 138 -6.15 1.20 -12.29
C ALA A 138 -7.61 1.05 -11.83
N PHE A 139 -8.31 0.01 -12.28
CA PHE A 139 -9.66 -0.31 -11.80
C PHE A 139 -9.67 -0.65 -10.30
N PHE A 140 -8.70 -1.43 -9.81
CA PHE A 140 -8.57 -1.72 -8.38
C PHE A 140 -8.20 -0.50 -7.54
N VAL A 141 -7.43 0.46 -8.08
CA VAL A 141 -7.21 1.77 -7.43
C VAL A 141 -8.54 2.50 -7.23
N LEU A 142 -9.42 2.49 -8.23
CA LEU A 142 -10.73 3.13 -8.13
C LEU A 142 -11.58 2.47 -7.03
N LEU A 143 -11.63 1.14 -7.00
CA LEU A 143 -12.32 0.42 -5.92
C LEU A 143 -11.75 0.78 -4.54
N TYR A 144 -10.43 0.85 -4.40
CA TYR A 144 -9.78 1.28 -3.16
C TYR A 144 -10.22 2.69 -2.72
N TYR A 145 -10.33 3.65 -3.64
CA TYR A 145 -10.84 4.98 -3.32
C TYR A 145 -12.30 4.97 -2.87
N LEU A 146 -13.14 4.09 -3.41
CA LEU A 146 -14.51 3.90 -2.90
C LEU A 146 -14.52 3.40 -1.45
N PHE A 147 -13.63 2.47 -1.08
CA PHE A 147 -13.49 2.03 0.30
C PHE A 147 -13.05 3.17 1.24
N ILE A 148 -12.13 4.03 0.80
CA ILE A 148 -11.70 5.21 1.58
C ILE A 148 -12.87 6.17 1.79
N LEU A 149 -13.61 6.49 0.72
CA LEU A 149 -14.78 7.39 0.81
C LEU A 149 -15.87 6.82 1.71
N TYR A 150 -16.11 5.51 1.61
CA TYR A 150 -17.08 4.83 2.44
C TYR A 150 -16.66 4.82 3.91
N GLU A 151 -15.41 4.48 4.21
CA GLU A 151 -14.88 4.56 5.58
C GLU A 151 -15.02 5.97 6.13
N TRP A 152 -14.61 7.01 5.39
CA TRP A 152 -14.73 8.39 5.82
C TRP A 152 -16.18 8.75 6.20
N LYS A 153 -17.14 8.35 5.36
CA LYS A 153 -18.56 8.53 5.64
C LYS A 153 -18.98 7.81 6.91
N VAL A 154 -18.50 6.59 7.17
CA VAL A 154 -18.92 5.81 8.35
C VAL A 154 -18.26 6.31 9.64
N SER A 155 -16.95 6.56 9.66
CA SER A 155 -16.24 6.94 10.89
C SER A 155 -16.48 8.40 11.32
N PHE A 156 -16.85 9.29 10.39
CA PHE A 156 -17.02 10.73 10.67
C PHE A 156 -18.48 11.23 10.56
N ASN A 157 -19.45 10.35 10.31
CA ASN A 157 -20.85 10.75 10.32
C ASN A 157 -21.32 11.10 11.75
N PRO A 158 -21.82 12.32 12.01
CA PRO A 158 -22.22 12.77 13.34
C PRO A 158 -23.32 11.93 13.98
N LYS A 159 -24.15 11.25 13.17
CA LYS A 159 -25.20 10.34 13.69
C LYS A 159 -24.63 9.15 14.48
N ASN A 160 -23.42 8.69 14.18
CA ASN A 160 -22.78 7.60 14.93
C ASN A 160 -22.22 8.05 16.29
N LYS A 161 -21.99 9.35 16.51
CA LYS A 161 -21.55 9.87 17.83
C LYS A 161 -22.70 9.92 18.85
N ILE A 162 -23.95 10.02 18.38
CA ILE A 162 -25.14 10.16 19.23
C ILE A 162 -25.52 8.80 19.87
N ASN A 163 -25.31 7.68 19.18
CA ASN A 163 -25.68 6.34 19.69
C ASN A 163 -24.65 5.74 20.67
N ASN A 164 -23.41 6.24 20.73
CA ASN A 164 -22.37 5.75 21.65
C ASN A 164 -22.31 6.55 22.97
N GLN A 165 -23.26 7.45 23.21
CA GLN A 165 -23.36 8.28 24.43
C GLN A 165 -24.65 8.04 25.23
N ILE A 166 -25.42 7.00 24.88
CA ILE A 166 -26.64 6.58 25.59
C ILE A 166 -26.40 5.21 26.20
#